data_AF-A0A915B851-F1
#
_entry.id   AF-A0A915B851-F1
#
_cell.length_a   1.000
_cell.length_b   1.000
_cell.length_c   1.000
_cell.angle_alpha   90.00
_cell.angle_beta   90.00
_cell.angle_gamma   90.00
#
_symmetry.space_group_name_H-M   'P 1'
#
loop_
_entity.id
_entity.type
_entity.pdbx_description
1 polymer ?
#
loop_
_entity_poly.entity_id
_entity_poly.type
_entity_poly.pdbx_seq_one_letter_code
_entity_poly.pdbx_strand_id
1 'polypeptide(L)'
;MMPYLLSLSGINEMVIGRINAVLKEKMKEFHSLHYKWVQPWDTELKWTPTVNVLPRTYYTTTDACGPDPSICCKFDVAITARSICNERATADPKRVAKYAKQMAEQYRQLQSYYNSPSVLVAVGDDFAYANPKDLPTVYRVYSALFSYINSDPQFNMTVRFGTVLEYFNSLKGISLPLLSGDFFPYIDNPNGPYGYWTGFYNQRPYHKRLERILESKLRALDLLTIAAKAHDISIMNEVARRDLALFQHHDAITGTSERPVMFDFFDRLSKSLDSILTEQEKFISQLQGDSAENRSLSSVVFDDFQSEFIPFATANNSSDKHSKYHCAI
;
A
#
# COMPACT_ATOMS: atom_id res chain seq x y z
N MET A 1 -1.67 -11.98 8.51
CA MET A 1 -1.52 -10.79 9.38
C MET A 1 -2.49 -9.66 9.02
N MET A 2 -2.36 -9.01 7.86
CA MET A 2 -3.26 -7.90 7.45
C MET A 2 -4.76 -8.21 7.55
N PRO A 3 -5.30 -9.32 7.00
CA PRO A 3 -6.72 -9.65 7.13
C PRO A 3 -7.19 -9.73 8.59
N TYR A 4 -6.36 -10.27 9.49
CA TYR A 4 -6.68 -10.37 10.91
C TYR A 4 -6.70 -9.00 11.61
N LEU A 5 -5.63 -8.20 11.46
CA LEU A 5 -5.53 -6.88 12.12
C LEU A 5 -6.60 -5.89 11.64
N LEU A 6 -6.92 -5.91 10.34
CA LEU A 6 -7.96 -5.05 9.78
C LEU A 6 -9.35 -5.47 10.26
N SER A 7 -9.63 -6.78 10.32
CA SER A 7 -10.91 -7.28 10.83
C SER A 7 -11.10 -6.91 12.31
N LEU A 8 -10.04 -6.97 13.12
CA LEU A 8 -10.08 -6.49 14.52
C LEU A 8 -10.43 -5.00 14.64
N SER A 9 -10.06 -4.20 13.64
CA SER A 9 -10.37 -2.77 13.55
C SER A 9 -11.72 -2.48 12.87
N GLY A 10 -12.53 -3.50 12.58
CA GLY A 10 -13.83 -3.36 11.90
C GLY A 10 -13.77 -3.25 10.38
N ILE A 11 -12.60 -3.42 9.76
CA ILE A 11 -12.40 -3.38 8.31
C ILE A 11 -12.42 -4.82 7.77
N ASN A 12 -13.52 -5.18 7.09
CA ASN A 12 -13.77 -6.55 6.61
C ASN A 12 -13.76 -6.67 5.07
N GLU A 13 -13.27 -5.66 4.38
CA GLU A 13 -13.31 -5.54 2.91
C GLU A 13 -11.99 -4.98 2.43
N MET A 14 -11.34 -5.65 1.47
CA MET A 14 -9.96 -5.33 1.07
C MET A 14 -9.77 -5.46 -0.44
N VAL A 15 -9.02 -4.53 -1.03
CA VAL A 15 -8.51 -4.67 -2.40
C VAL A 15 -7.00 -4.89 -2.32
N ILE A 16 -6.49 -5.93 -2.98
CA ILE A 16 -5.04 -6.19 -3.07
C ILE A 16 -4.60 -6.24 -4.53
N GLY A 17 -3.37 -5.80 -4.80
CA GLY A 17 -2.82 -5.75 -6.15
C GLY A 17 -1.74 -6.81 -6.40
N ARG A 18 -0.60 -6.67 -5.72
CA ARG A 18 0.60 -7.47 -5.96
C ARG A 18 0.51 -8.83 -5.25
N ILE A 19 0.10 -9.85 -6.00
CA ILE A 19 0.25 -11.27 -5.64
C ILE A 19 1.04 -11.98 -6.73
N ASN A 20 1.61 -13.14 -6.42
CA ASN A 20 2.39 -13.94 -7.38
C ASN A 20 1.66 -14.09 -8.72
N ALA A 21 2.32 -13.71 -9.83
CA ALA A 21 1.73 -13.70 -11.15
C ALA A 21 1.20 -15.08 -11.59
N VAL A 22 1.92 -16.16 -11.28
CA VAL A 22 1.48 -17.54 -11.61
C VAL A 22 0.22 -17.91 -10.83
N LEU A 23 0.16 -17.54 -9.55
CA LEU A 23 -1.05 -17.73 -8.74
C LEU A 23 -2.21 -16.90 -9.29
N LYS A 24 -1.96 -15.65 -9.68
CA LYS A 24 -2.99 -14.76 -10.24
C LYS A 24 -3.61 -15.34 -11.50
N GLU A 25 -2.82 -15.89 -12.43
CA GLU A 25 -3.35 -16.54 -13.63
C GLU A 25 -4.21 -17.75 -13.28
N LYS A 26 -3.77 -18.62 -12.36
CA LYS A 26 -4.61 -19.73 -11.87
C LYS A 26 -5.92 -19.24 -11.25
N MET A 27 -5.88 -18.18 -10.45
CA MET A 27 -7.10 -17.63 -9.84
C MET A 27 -8.08 -17.10 -10.88
N LYS A 28 -7.62 -16.56 -12.01
CA LYS A 28 -8.49 -16.18 -13.14
C LYS A 28 -9.15 -17.39 -13.79
N GLU A 29 -8.39 -18.46 -14.02
CA GLU A 29 -8.90 -19.71 -14.58
C GLU A 29 -10.02 -20.32 -13.71
N PHE A 30 -9.87 -20.20 -12.39
CA PHE A 30 -10.87 -20.66 -11.41
C PHE A 30 -11.90 -19.60 -11.01
N HIS A 31 -11.94 -18.45 -11.68
CA HIS A 31 -12.89 -17.36 -11.39
C HIS A 31 -12.90 -16.91 -9.91
N SER A 32 -11.73 -16.87 -9.29
CA SER A 32 -11.55 -16.77 -7.83
C SER A 32 -10.74 -15.54 -7.40
N LEU A 33 -10.65 -14.51 -8.25
CA LEU A 33 -10.00 -13.24 -7.88
C LEU A 33 -10.72 -12.48 -6.77
N HIS A 34 -11.92 -12.91 -6.38
CA HIS A 34 -12.55 -12.49 -5.13
C HIS A 34 -12.78 -13.68 -4.20
N TYR A 35 -12.49 -13.51 -2.91
CA TYR A 35 -12.52 -14.62 -1.96
C TYR A 35 -12.65 -14.10 -0.52
N LYS A 36 -12.86 -15.03 0.39
CA LYS A 36 -12.85 -14.83 1.83
C LYS A 36 -11.50 -15.26 2.39
N TRP A 37 -10.71 -14.33 2.93
CA TRP A 37 -9.34 -14.62 3.38
C TRP A 37 -9.34 -15.12 4.83
N VAL A 38 -9.24 -16.45 4.99
CA VAL A 38 -9.34 -17.09 6.31
C VAL A 38 -7.97 -17.20 6.97
N GLN A 39 -7.96 -17.09 8.30
CA GLN A 39 -6.76 -17.44 9.07
C GLN A 39 -6.73 -18.97 9.27
N PRO A 40 -5.57 -19.64 9.11
CA PRO A 40 -5.49 -21.10 9.27
C PRO A 40 -5.97 -21.63 10.63
N TRP A 41 -5.93 -20.80 11.68
CA TRP A 41 -6.34 -21.14 13.04
C TRP A 41 -7.76 -20.70 13.40
N ASP A 42 -8.45 -19.95 12.52
CA ASP A 42 -9.78 -19.39 12.80
C ASP A 42 -10.89 -20.31 12.30
N THR A 43 -11.26 -21.28 13.14
CA THR A 43 -12.30 -22.27 12.82
C THR A 43 -13.71 -21.68 12.78
N GLU A 44 -13.92 -20.52 13.39
CA GLU A 44 -15.22 -19.83 13.44
C GLU A 44 -15.41 -18.85 12.27
N LEU A 45 -14.39 -18.67 11.43
CA LEU A 45 -14.37 -17.73 10.31
C LEU A 45 -14.63 -16.27 10.73
N LYS A 46 -14.30 -15.92 11.97
CA LYS A 46 -14.57 -14.61 12.57
C LYS A 46 -13.79 -13.47 11.91
N TRP A 47 -12.55 -13.71 11.51
CA TRP A 47 -11.65 -12.71 10.94
C TRP A 47 -11.38 -12.99 9.46
N THR A 48 -12.48 -13.03 8.70
CA THR A 48 -12.49 -13.45 7.30
C THR A 48 -12.97 -12.32 6.38
N PRO A 49 -12.12 -11.31 6.10
CA PRO A 49 -12.49 -10.22 5.23
C PRO A 49 -12.72 -10.73 3.80
N THR A 50 -13.64 -10.05 3.10
CA THR A 50 -13.79 -10.21 1.66
C THR A 50 -12.64 -9.50 0.96
N VAL A 51 -11.97 -10.18 0.05
CA VAL A 51 -10.84 -9.65 -0.71
C VAL A 51 -11.18 -9.63 -2.20
N ASN A 52 -10.84 -8.54 -2.88
CA ASN A 52 -10.77 -8.46 -4.32
C ASN A 52 -9.31 -8.27 -4.78
N VAL A 53 -8.82 -9.15 -5.63
CA VAL A 53 -7.50 -9.07 -6.24
C VAL A 53 -7.62 -8.32 -7.57
N LEU A 54 -6.81 -7.28 -7.77
CA LEU A 54 -6.74 -6.60 -9.06
C LEU A 54 -6.27 -7.57 -10.15
N PRO A 55 -6.84 -7.49 -11.37
CA PRO A 55 -6.75 -8.58 -12.34
C PRO A 55 -5.36 -8.72 -12.98
N ARG A 56 -4.52 -7.69 -12.89
CA ARG A 56 -3.22 -7.66 -13.57
C ARG A 56 -2.10 -7.20 -12.64
N THR A 57 -0.87 -7.16 -13.16
CA THR A 57 0.35 -6.89 -12.39
C THR A 57 0.34 -5.51 -11.74
N TYR A 58 -0.12 -4.50 -12.46
CA TYR A 58 -0.17 -3.12 -11.97
C TYR A 58 -1.62 -2.66 -11.72
N TYR A 59 -1.76 -1.58 -10.96
CA TYR A 59 -3.05 -0.94 -10.65
C TYR A 59 -3.41 0.19 -11.61
N THR A 60 -2.58 0.42 -12.64
CA THR A 60 -2.79 1.51 -13.59
C THR A 60 -4.11 1.35 -14.33
N THR A 61 -4.68 2.43 -14.85
CA THR A 61 -5.85 2.38 -15.75
C THR A 61 -5.66 1.37 -16.89
N THR A 62 -4.44 1.26 -17.41
CA THR A 62 -4.11 0.35 -18.52
C THR A 62 -4.19 -1.12 -18.11
N ASP A 63 -3.79 -1.47 -16.89
CA ASP A 63 -3.84 -2.84 -16.38
C ASP A 63 -5.19 -3.19 -15.72
N ALA A 64 -5.90 -2.20 -15.20
CA ALA A 64 -7.17 -2.38 -14.50
C ALA A 64 -8.37 -2.48 -15.43
N CYS A 65 -8.32 -1.86 -16.63
CA CYS A 65 -9.46 -1.79 -17.55
C CYS A 65 -9.79 -3.13 -18.23
N GLY A 66 -8.83 -4.04 -18.41
CA GLY A 66 -9.06 -5.26 -19.18
C GLY A 66 -7.79 -6.00 -19.55
N PRO A 67 -7.91 -7.15 -20.24
CA PRO A 67 -6.77 -7.95 -20.64
C PRO A 67 -5.88 -7.30 -21.70
N ASP A 68 -6.42 -6.47 -22.60
CA ASP A 68 -5.67 -5.89 -23.72
C ASP A 68 -5.16 -4.47 -23.39
N PRO A 69 -3.87 -4.31 -23.07
CA PRO A 69 -3.30 -3.02 -22.70
C PRO A 69 -3.32 -2.00 -23.87
N SER A 70 -3.34 -2.46 -25.13
CA SER A 70 -3.38 -1.59 -26.30
C SER A 70 -4.75 -0.91 -26.49
N ILE A 71 -5.81 -1.55 -25.97
CA ILE A 71 -7.14 -0.97 -25.87
C ILE A 71 -7.28 -0.18 -24.57
N CYS A 72 -6.81 -0.73 -23.46
CA CYS A 72 -6.96 -0.10 -22.13
C CYS A 72 -6.22 1.24 -22.01
N CYS A 73 -5.05 1.41 -22.65
CA CYS A 73 -4.31 2.68 -22.63
C CYS A 73 -5.15 3.85 -23.15
N LYS A 74 -6.13 3.58 -24.01
CA LYS A 74 -6.99 4.62 -24.60
C LYS A 74 -7.85 5.30 -23.54
N PHE A 75 -8.13 4.62 -22.44
CA PHE A 75 -8.98 5.12 -21.36
C PHE A 75 -8.19 5.80 -20.23
N ASP A 76 -6.87 5.84 -20.33
CA ASP A 76 -6.01 6.67 -19.49
C ASP A 76 -5.93 8.09 -20.08
N VAL A 77 -7.00 8.85 -19.84
CA VAL A 77 -7.30 10.15 -20.49
C VAL A 77 -6.94 11.37 -19.66
N ALA A 78 -6.39 11.17 -18.45
CA ALA A 78 -5.87 12.26 -17.65
C ALA A 78 -4.75 13.00 -18.42
N ILE A 79 -4.57 14.29 -18.15
CA ILE A 79 -3.46 15.06 -18.76
C ILE A 79 -2.14 14.54 -18.21
N THR A 80 -2.10 14.14 -16.94
CA THR A 80 -0.94 13.51 -16.30
C THR A 80 -0.79 12.01 -16.60
N ALA A 81 -1.58 11.46 -17.54
CA ALA A 81 -1.48 10.07 -17.94
C ALA A 81 -0.06 9.72 -18.38
N ARG A 82 0.53 8.68 -17.78
CA ARG A 82 1.89 8.23 -18.09
C ARG A 82 1.95 7.10 -19.11
N SER A 83 0.80 6.47 -19.40
CA SER A 83 0.73 5.40 -20.39
C SER A 83 1.12 5.89 -21.77
N ILE A 84 1.88 5.08 -22.50
CA ILE A 84 2.15 5.31 -23.91
C ILE A 84 0.93 4.81 -24.69
N CYS A 85 0.27 5.72 -25.41
CA CYS A 85 -0.92 5.37 -26.18
C CYS A 85 -1.05 6.26 -27.43
N ASN A 86 -1.17 5.62 -28.59
CA ASN A 86 -1.26 6.33 -29.88
C ASN A 86 -2.56 7.13 -30.02
N GLU A 87 -3.64 6.67 -29.41
CA GLU A 87 -4.98 7.22 -29.56
C GLU A 87 -5.71 7.13 -28.22
N ARG A 88 -6.05 8.26 -27.61
CA ARG A 88 -6.86 8.29 -26.38
C ARG A 88 -8.34 8.49 -26.70
N ALA A 89 -9.21 7.93 -25.86
CA ALA A 89 -10.64 8.09 -25.94
C ALA A 89 -11.05 9.55 -25.75
N THR A 90 -12.10 9.95 -26.46
CA THR A 90 -12.65 11.32 -26.39
C THR A 90 -14.16 11.28 -26.25
N ALA A 91 -14.74 12.39 -25.80
CA ALA A 91 -16.19 12.59 -25.77
C ALA A 91 -16.76 13.05 -27.13
N ASP A 92 -16.01 12.92 -28.23
CA ASP A 92 -16.48 13.28 -29.57
C ASP A 92 -17.64 12.35 -29.98
N PRO A 93 -18.85 12.89 -30.29
CA PRO A 93 -20.00 12.09 -30.71
C PRO A 93 -19.72 11.14 -31.89
N LYS A 94 -18.78 11.48 -32.77
CA LYS A 94 -18.43 10.63 -33.93
C LYS A 94 -17.58 9.42 -33.55
N ARG A 95 -16.89 9.45 -32.40
CA ARG A 95 -15.92 8.42 -31.99
C ARG A 95 -16.31 7.71 -30.69
N VAL A 96 -17.17 8.31 -29.86
CA VAL A 96 -17.58 7.77 -28.56
C VAL A 96 -18.12 6.34 -28.68
N ALA A 97 -18.89 6.04 -29.73
CA ALA A 97 -19.42 4.71 -30.00
C ALA A 97 -18.33 3.64 -30.16
N LYS A 98 -17.24 3.96 -30.87
CA LYS A 98 -16.08 3.06 -31.06
C LYS A 98 -15.43 2.74 -29.72
N TYR A 99 -15.13 3.77 -28.92
CA TYR A 99 -14.46 3.61 -27.63
C TYR A 99 -15.34 2.93 -26.58
N ALA A 100 -16.65 3.22 -26.57
CA ALA A 100 -17.60 2.58 -25.68
C ALA A 100 -17.69 1.08 -25.94
N LYS A 101 -17.74 0.66 -27.21
CA LYS A 101 -17.68 -0.76 -27.59
C LYS A 101 -16.40 -1.44 -27.10
N GLN A 102 -15.25 -0.79 -27.33
CA GLN A 102 -13.95 -1.28 -26.87
C GLN A 102 -13.89 -1.41 -25.33
N MET A 103 -14.39 -0.43 -24.58
CA MET A 103 -14.44 -0.47 -23.11
C MET A 103 -15.34 -1.61 -22.63
N ALA A 104 -16.55 -1.72 -23.19
CA ALA A 104 -17.51 -2.76 -22.82
C ALA A 104 -16.95 -4.17 -23.04
N GLU A 105 -16.23 -4.40 -24.15
CA GLU A 105 -15.56 -5.68 -24.44
C GLU A 105 -14.47 -6.01 -23.43
N GLN A 106 -13.67 -5.02 -23.02
CA GLN A 106 -12.64 -5.21 -21.99
C GLN A 106 -13.25 -5.50 -20.61
N TYR A 107 -14.28 -4.76 -20.21
CA TYR A 107 -14.97 -4.96 -18.92
C TYR A 107 -15.68 -6.31 -18.85
N ARG A 108 -16.28 -6.77 -19.95
CA ARG A 108 -16.92 -8.08 -20.02
C ARG A 108 -15.92 -9.22 -19.84
N GLN A 109 -14.71 -9.09 -20.38
CA GLN A 109 -13.65 -10.08 -20.16
C GLN A 109 -13.20 -10.12 -18.70
N LEU A 110 -13.09 -8.97 -18.03
CA LEU A 110 -12.77 -8.94 -16.60
C LEU A 110 -13.80 -9.68 -15.75
N GLN A 111 -15.09 -9.55 -16.06
CA GLN A 111 -16.16 -10.22 -15.31
C GLN A 111 -15.95 -11.73 -15.21
N SER A 112 -15.39 -12.35 -16.25
CA SER A 112 -15.07 -13.77 -16.24
C SER A 112 -14.05 -14.14 -15.15
N TYR A 113 -13.14 -13.26 -14.73
CA TYR A 113 -12.15 -13.60 -13.70
C TYR A 113 -12.70 -13.63 -12.28
N TYR A 114 -13.87 -13.04 -12.06
CA TYR A 114 -14.49 -12.91 -10.75
C TYR A 114 -15.78 -13.73 -10.64
N ASN A 115 -16.49 -14.03 -11.73
CA ASN A 115 -17.82 -14.67 -11.67
C ASN A 115 -18.79 -13.94 -10.70
N SER A 116 -18.72 -12.60 -10.73
CA SER A 116 -19.54 -11.70 -9.91
C SER A 116 -20.50 -10.87 -10.77
N PRO A 117 -21.57 -10.31 -10.19
CA PRO A 117 -22.47 -9.39 -10.88
C PRO A 117 -21.84 -8.00 -11.10
N SER A 118 -20.69 -7.73 -10.47
CA SER A 118 -20.01 -6.44 -10.54
C SER A 118 -18.50 -6.62 -10.47
N VAL A 119 -17.79 -5.79 -11.23
CA VAL A 119 -16.32 -5.78 -11.30
C VAL A 119 -15.84 -4.40 -10.89
N LEU A 120 -14.78 -4.36 -10.07
CA LEU A 120 -14.10 -3.12 -9.74
C LEU A 120 -13.04 -2.82 -10.81
N VAL A 121 -13.17 -1.66 -11.45
CA VAL A 121 -12.19 -1.16 -12.43
C VAL A 121 -11.56 0.11 -11.88
N ALA A 122 -10.27 0.05 -11.55
CA ALA A 122 -9.52 1.21 -11.10
C ALA A 122 -9.17 2.13 -12.28
N VAL A 123 -9.25 3.44 -12.05
CA VAL A 123 -8.81 4.48 -12.99
C VAL A 123 -7.87 5.39 -12.23
N GLY A 124 -6.60 5.40 -12.62
CA GLY A 124 -5.53 6.10 -11.93
C GLY A 124 -4.16 5.50 -12.22
N ASP A 125 -3.13 6.15 -11.68
CA ASP A 125 -1.72 5.75 -11.70
C ASP A 125 -1.00 6.56 -10.60
N ASP A 126 0.32 6.36 -10.46
CA ASP A 126 1.19 7.16 -9.61
C ASP A 126 0.97 8.67 -9.83
N PHE A 127 0.61 9.37 -8.76
CA PHE A 127 0.40 10.82 -8.76
C PHE A 127 -0.59 11.31 -9.84
N ALA A 128 -1.51 10.44 -10.29
CA ALA A 128 -2.62 10.85 -11.16
C ALA A 128 -3.51 11.88 -10.45
N TYR A 129 -4.20 12.71 -11.25
CA TYR A 129 -5.08 13.78 -10.77
C TYR A 129 -4.37 14.97 -10.11
N ALA A 130 -3.05 15.08 -10.27
CA ALA A 130 -2.28 16.23 -9.79
C ALA A 130 -2.55 17.51 -10.61
N ASN A 131 -2.99 17.39 -11.87
CA ASN A 131 -3.37 18.55 -12.67
C ASN A 131 -4.86 18.90 -12.45
N PRO A 132 -5.21 20.19 -12.21
CA PRO A 132 -6.61 20.60 -12.02
C PRO A 132 -7.57 20.22 -13.16
N LYS A 133 -7.06 19.98 -14.38
CA LYS A 133 -7.84 19.57 -15.54
C LYS A 133 -7.98 18.04 -15.70
N ASP A 134 -7.27 17.23 -14.91
CA ASP A 134 -7.34 15.77 -14.99
C ASP A 134 -8.75 15.27 -14.69
N LEU A 135 -9.26 15.58 -13.49
CA LEU A 135 -10.56 15.10 -13.05
C LEU A 135 -11.71 15.58 -13.97
N PRO A 136 -11.78 16.86 -14.38
CA PRO A 136 -12.76 17.29 -15.39
C PRO A 136 -12.65 16.55 -16.73
N THR A 137 -11.43 16.26 -17.19
CA THR A 137 -11.20 15.55 -18.46
C THR A 137 -11.65 14.10 -18.36
N VAL A 138 -11.22 13.39 -17.32
CA VAL A 138 -11.62 12.00 -17.03
C VAL A 138 -13.13 11.92 -16.88
N TYR A 139 -13.73 12.77 -16.05
CA TYR A 139 -15.18 12.78 -15.82
C TYR A 139 -15.96 13.00 -17.13
N ARG A 140 -15.56 13.98 -17.95
CA ARG A 140 -16.23 14.28 -19.23
C ARG A 140 -16.16 13.08 -20.19
N VAL A 141 -14.99 12.48 -20.36
CA VAL A 141 -14.81 11.37 -21.31
C VAL A 141 -15.54 10.12 -20.81
N TYR A 142 -15.34 9.73 -19.55
CA TYR A 142 -15.99 8.55 -18.98
C TYR A 142 -17.51 8.72 -18.93
N SER A 143 -18.05 9.90 -18.61
CA SER A 143 -19.50 10.15 -18.63
C SER A 143 -20.10 9.94 -20.02
N ALA A 144 -19.41 10.37 -21.08
CA ALA A 144 -19.87 10.16 -22.45
C ALA A 144 -19.85 8.67 -22.84
N LEU A 145 -18.79 7.94 -22.46
CA LEU A 145 -18.69 6.48 -22.69
C LEU A 145 -19.78 5.73 -21.91
N PHE A 146 -19.96 6.05 -20.63
CA PHE A 146 -20.95 5.42 -19.77
C PHE A 146 -22.38 5.68 -20.26
N SER A 147 -22.68 6.92 -20.69
CA SER A 147 -23.99 7.25 -21.26
C SER A 147 -24.27 6.43 -22.52
N TYR A 148 -23.28 6.25 -23.39
CA TYR A 148 -23.42 5.41 -24.58
C TYR A 148 -23.65 3.93 -24.22
N ILE A 149 -22.85 3.37 -23.32
CA ILE A 149 -22.98 1.96 -22.90
C ILE A 149 -24.34 1.70 -22.24
N ASN A 150 -24.74 2.57 -21.31
CA ASN A 150 -25.98 2.39 -20.54
C ASN A 150 -27.26 2.62 -21.36
N SER A 151 -27.19 3.36 -22.47
CA SER A 151 -28.35 3.64 -23.32
C SER A 151 -28.64 2.56 -24.34
N ASP A 152 -27.67 1.70 -24.65
CA ASP A 152 -27.81 0.66 -25.67
C ASP A 152 -27.96 -0.73 -25.00
N PRO A 153 -29.15 -1.33 -25.02
CA PRO A 153 -29.42 -2.60 -24.34
C PRO A 153 -28.60 -3.76 -24.91
N GLN A 154 -27.99 -3.64 -26.10
CA GLN A 154 -27.13 -4.69 -26.66
C GLN A 154 -25.91 -5.00 -25.78
N PHE A 155 -25.46 -4.03 -24.96
CA PHE A 155 -24.31 -4.24 -24.09
C PHE A 155 -24.64 -5.10 -22.87
N ASN A 156 -25.91 -5.16 -22.45
CA ASN A 156 -26.37 -5.87 -21.26
C ASN A 156 -25.46 -5.63 -20.03
N MET A 157 -25.12 -4.36 -19.77
CA MET A 157 -24.30 -3.96 -18.64
C MET A 157 -24.69 -2.57 -18.16
N THR A 158 -24.35 -2.28 -16.91
CA THR A 158 -24.46 -0.93 -16.35
C THR A 158 -23.08 -0.50 -15.86
N VAL A 159 -22.61 0.63 -16.37
CA VAL A 159 -21.34 1.24 -15.99
C VAL A 159 -21.60 2.57 -15.30
N ARG A 160 -20.88 2.83 -14.21
CA ARG A 160 -20.99 4.08 -13.45
C ARG A 160 -19.70 4.34 -12.69
N PHE A 161 -19.50 5.59 -12.29
CA PHE A 161 -18.54 5.89 -11.23
C PHE A 161 -19.04 5.26 -9.93
N GLY A 162 -18.10 4.79 -9.11
CA GLY A 162 -18.43 4.22 -7.82
C GLY A 162 -17.24 4.20 -6.88
N THR A 163 -17.52 3.90 -5.63
CA THR A 163 -16.51 3.74 -4.57
C THR A 163 -16.21 2.28 -4.30
N VAL A 164 -15.09 2.00 -3.64
CA VAL A 164 -14.74 0.64 -3.18
C VAL A 164 -15.84 0.06 -2.27
N LEU A 165 -16.44 0.90 -1.42
CA LEU A 165 -17.55 0.49 -0.54
C LEU A 165 -18.81 0.10 -1.32
N GLU A 166 -19.18 0.88 -2.34
CA GLU A 166 -20.32 0.53 -3.20
C GLU A 166 -20.09 -0.76 -3.98
N TYR A 167 -18.85 -1.00 -4.42
CA TYR A 167 -18.47 -2.26 -5.04
C TYR A 167 -18.66 -3.45 -4.07
N PHE A 168 -18.12 -3.41 -2.85
CA PHE A 168 -18.31 -4.52 -1.91
C PHE A 168 -19.77 -4.68 -1.47
N ASN A 169 -20.53 -3.59 -1.36
CA ASN A 169 -21.97 -3.65 -1.13
C ASN A 169 -22.70 -4.42 -2.25
N SER A 170 -22.27 -4.29 -3.51
CA SER A 170 -22.83 -5.04 -4.64
C SER A 170 -22.54 -6.54 -4.59
N LEU A 171 -21.57 -6.97 -3.77
CA LEU A 171 -21.20 -8.37 -3.60
C LEU A 171 -21.89 -9.05 -2.41
N LYS A 172 -22.71 -8.32 -1.64
CA LYS A 172 -23.42 -8.88 -0.48
C LYS A 172 -24.38 -9.98 -0.94
N GLY A 173 -24.36 -11.11 -0.22
CA GLY A 173 -25.20 -12.28 -0.51
C GLY A 173 -24.62 -13.26 -1.54
N ILE A 174 -23.44 -12.98 -2.10
CA ILE A 174 -22.75 -13.90 -3.00
C ILE A 174 -21.91 -14.90 -2.19
N SER A 175 -21.95 -16.17 -2.60
CA SER A 175 -21.04 -17.20 -2.06
C SER A 175 -19.65 -17.04 -2.67
N LEU A 176 -18.64 -16.82 -1.81
CA LEU A 176 -17.25 -16.64 -2.22
C LEU A 176 -16.40 -17.82 -1.74
N PRO A 177 -15.37 -18.23 -2.52
CA PRO A 177 -14.45 -19.27 -2.09
C PRO A 177 -13.65 -18.82 -0.86
N LEU A 178 -13.26 -19.78 -0.01
CA LEU A 178 -12.35 -19.54 1.10
C LEU A 178 -10.90 -19.71 0.63
N LEU A 179 -10.01 -18.83 1.05
CA LEU A 179 -8.58 -18.93 0.77
C LEU A 179 -7.77 -18.67 2.04
N SER A 180 -6.86 -19.58 2.37
CA SER A 180 -5.93 -19.48 3.49
C SER A 180 -4.49 -19.32 3.00
N GLY A 181 -3.62 -18.75 3.83
CA GLY A 181 -2.19 -18.60 3.54
C GLY A 181 -1.78 -17.15 3.33
N ASP A 182 -0.61 -16.96 2.72
CA ASP A 182 -0.08 -15.65 2.34
C ASP A 182 0.22 -15.56 0.84
N PHE A 183 0.76 -14.43 0.41
CA PHE A 183 1.12 -14.16 -0.98
C PHE A 183 2.63 -13.91 -1.17
N PHE A 184 3.46 -14.50 -0.29
CA PHE A 184 4.91 -14.39 -0.40
C PHE A 184 5.55 -15.69 -0.93
N PRO A 185 6.66 -15.59 -1.70
CA PRO A 185 7.23 -14.38 -2.27
C PRO A 185 6.42 -13.86 -3.48
N TYR A 186 6.45 -12.54 -3.68
CA TYR A 186 5.85 -11.91 -4.86
C TYR A 186 6.73 -12.14 -6.10
N ILE A 187 6.06 -12.47 -7.22
CA ILE A 187 6.64 -12.56 -8.55
C ILE A 187 5.80 -11.72 -9.51
N ASP A 188 6.42 -10.75 -10.19
CA ASP A 188 5.73 -9.92 -11.19
C ASP A 188 5.80 -10.51 -12.60
N ASN A 189 6.95 -11.04 -12.99
CA ASN A 189 7.19 -11.68 -14.27
C ASN A 189 7.94 -13.01 -14.07
N PRO A 190 7.25 -14.17 -14.16
CA PRO A 190 7.85 -15.48 -13.95
C PRO A 190 8.87 -15.86 -15.02
N ASN A 191 8.84 -15.19 -16.18
CA ASN A 191 9.76 -15.43 -17.29
C ASN A 191 10.93 -14.41 -17.30
N GLY A 192 10.97 -13.49 -16.34
CA GLY A 192 12.02 -12.48 -16.23
C GLY A 192 13.27 -12.99 -15.50
N PRO A 193 14.45 -12.41 -15.74
CA PRO A 193 15.69 -12.82 -15.07
C PRO A 193 15.70 -12.55 -13.56
N TYR A 194 14.86 -11.64 -13.07
CA TYR A 194 14.77 -11.23 -11.66
C TYR A 194 13.31 -11.15 -11.20
N GLY A 195 12.54 -12.21 -11.42
CA GLY A 195 11.10 -12.20 -11.13
C GLY A 195 10.74 -12.13 -9.65
N TYR A 196 11.62 -12.57 -8.74
CA TYR A 196 11.33 -12.64 -7.30
C TYR A 196 11.71 -11.36 -6.57
N TRP A 197 10.75 -10.77 -5.87
CA TRP A 197 10.96 -9.54 -5.09
C TRP A 197 11.34 -9.89 -3.65
N THR A 198 12.46 -10.59 -3.45
CA THR A 198 12.94 -10.97 -2.10
C THR A 198 14.08 -10.09 -1.60
N GLY A 199 14.72 -9.31 -2.47
CA GLY A 199 15.84 -8.43 -2.10
C GLY A 199 15.46 -7.38 -1.04
N PHE A 200 14.22 -6.84 -1.11
CA PHE A 200 13.76 -5.83 -0.16
C PHE A 200 13.61 -6.34 1.28
N TYR A 201 13.60 -7.67 1.49
CA TYR A 201 13.60 -8.27 2.82
C TYR A 201 14.85 -7.88 3.63
N ASN A 202 16.00 -7.70 2.95
CA ASN A 202 17.28 -7.37 3.59
C ASN A 202 17.85 -6.00 3.19
N GLN A 203 17.32 -5.36 2.15
CA GLN A 203 17.80 -4.06 1.68
C GLN A 203 17.75 -3.00 2.80
N ARG A 204 18.86 -2.27 3.00
CA ARG A 204 19.02 -1.23 4.04
C ARG A 204 18.71 -1.77 5.47
N PRO A 205 19.47 -2.75 5.96
CA PRO A 205 19.18 -3.42 7.23
C PRO A 205 19.32 -2.48 8.44
N TYR A 206 20.17 -1.45 8.33
CA TYR A 206 20.32 -0.44 9.38
C TYR A 206 18.99 0.27 9.68
N HIS A 207 18.27 0.75 8.65
CA HIS A 207 16.97 1.38 8.84
C HIS A 207 15.92 0.43 9.42
N LYS A 208 15.92 -0.83 8.96
CA LYS A 208 15.03 -1.88 9.50
C LYS A 208 15.30 -2.15 10.99
N ARG A 209 16.56 -2.07 11.43
CA ARG A 209 16.92 -2.19 12.86
C ARG A 209 16.55 -0.94 13.65
N LEU A 210 16.84 0.24 13.12
CA LEU A 210 16.54 1.52 13.77
C LEU A 210 15.04 1.66 14.07
N GLU A 211 14.18 1.29 13.12
CA GLU A 211 12.73 1.33 13.34
C GLU A 211 12.29 0.42 14.49
N ARG A 212 12.81 -0.81 14.62
CA ARG A 212 12.48 -1.72 15.74
C ARG A 212 12.93 -1.17 17.09
N ILE A 213 14.07 -0.49 17.14
CA ILE A 213 14.55 0.18 18.35
C ILE A 213 13.58 1.30 18.71
N LEU A 214 13.26 2.17 17.76
CA LEU A 214 12.34 3.29 17.97
C LEU A 214 10.95 2.80 18.40
N GLU A 215 10.39 1.78 17.74
CA GLU A 215 9.11 1.14 18.10
C GLU A 215 9.12 0.67 19.56
N SER A 216 10.17 -0.04 19.97
CA SER A 216 10.33 -0.52 21.35
C SER A 216 10.42 0.63 22.36
N LYS A 217 11.19 1.68 22.05
CA LYS A 217 11.31 2.85 22.94
C LYS A 217 9.99 3.61 23.01
N LEU A 218 9.31 3.82 21.89
CA LEU A 218 8.02 4.48 21.87
C LEU A 218 6.99 3.72 22.71
N ARG A 219 6.98 2.38 22.62
CA ARG A 219 6.13 1.55 23.49
C ARG A 219 6.48 1.69 24.96
N ALA A 220 7.76 1.74 25.32
CA ALA A 220 8.18 1.94 26.70
C ALA A 220 7.79 3.33 27.22
N LEU A 221 7.87 4.36 26.37
CA LEU A 221 7.39 5.70 26.70
C LEU A 221 5.88 5.69 27.02
N ASP A 222 5.06 4.98 26.24
CA ASP A 222 3.62 4.85 26.51
C ASP A 222 3.33 4.27 27.90
N LEU A 223 4.09 3.25 28.29
CA LEU A 223 3.96 2.63 29.60
C LEU A 223 4.39 3.58 30.72
N LEU A 224 5.46 4.35 30.52
CA LEU A 224 5.93 5.35 31.47
C LEU A 224 4.93 6.50 31.64
N THR A 225 4.33 6.98 30.55
CA THR A 225 3.28 8.01 30.58
C THR A 225 2.09 7.54 31.42
N ILE A 226 1.66 6.29 31.26
CA ILE A 226 0.59 5.69 32.08
C ILE A 226 1.01 5.58 33.55
N ALA A 227 2.23 5.09 33.83
CA ALA A 227 2.74 4.92 35.18
C ALA A 227 2.87 6.25 35.92
N ALA A 228 3.36 7.29 35.24
CA ALA A 228 3.47 8.65 35.74
C ALA A 228 2.12 9.39 35.80
N LYS A 229 1.01 8.74 35.41
CA LYS A 229 -0.34 9.32 35.33
C LYS A 229 -0.36 10.62 34.51
N ALA A 230 0.47 10.70 33.49
CA ALA A 230 0.47 11.83 32.58
C ALA A 230 -0.77 11.73 31.68
N HIS A 231 -1.54 12.82 31.64
CA HIS A 231 -2.81 12.86 30.92
C HIS A 231 -2.67 13.25 29.44
N ASP A 232 -1.59 13.97 29.10
CA ASP A 232 -1.38 14.48 27.76
C ASP A 232 -0.19 13.81 27.07
N ILE A 233 -0.41 13.38 25.82
CA ILE A 233 0.67 12.98 24.91
C ILE A 233 1.35 14.26 24.44
N SER A 234 2.67 14.33 24.58
CA SER A 234 3.41 15.48 24.09
C SER A 234 3.35 15.57 22.55
N ILE A 235 3.54 16.79 22.03
CA ILE A 235 3.67 17.01 20.59
C ILE A 235 4.82 16.17 20.01
N MET A 236 5.92 15.99 20.75
CA MET A 236 7.08 15.23 20.28
C MET A 236 6.81 13.73 20.21
N ASN A 237 6.06 13.17 21.15
CA ASN A 237 5.59 11.79 21.09
C ASN A 237 4.65 11.58 19.89
N GLU A 238 3.75 12.53 19.63
CA GLU A 238 2.89 12.50 18.44
C GLU A 238 3.71 12.54 17.14
N VAL A 239 4.71 13.41 17.04
CA VAL A 239 5.63 13.46 15.89
C VAL A 239 6.36 12.13 15.72
N ALA A 240 6.87 11.54 16.80
CA ALA A 240 7.58 10.27 16.74
C ALA A 240 6.69 9.10 16.28
N ARG A 241 5.42 9.07 16.69
CA ARG A 241 4.43 8.12 16.17
C ARG A 241 4.18 8.30 14.67
N ARG A 242 4.06 9.55 14.22
CA ARG A 242 3.82 9.88 12.81
C ARG A 242 5.02 9.50 11.95
N ASP A 243 6.24 9.76 12.41
CA ASP A 243 7.47 9.37 11.70
C ASP A 243 7.63 7.84 11.65
N LEU A 244 7.35 7.13 12.76
CA LEU A 244 7.32 5.65 12.76
C LEU A 244 6.27 5.11 11.78
N ALA A 245 5.06 5.67 11.79
CA ALA A 245 3.97 5.26 10.91
C ALA A 245 4.30 5.55 9.43
N LEU A 246 4.87 6.72 9.14
CA LEU A 246 5.34 7.08 7.80
C LEU A 246 6.42 6.10 7.32
N PHE A 247 7.31 5.66 8.21
CA PHE A 247 8.35 4.70 7.85
C PHE A 247 7.81 3.29 7.54
N GLN A 248 6.57 2.96 7.92
CA GLN A 248 5.89 1.74 7.47
C GLN A 248 5.45 1.81 6.00
N HIS A 249 5.63 2.96 5.32
CA HIS A 249 5.41 3.08 3.88
C HIS A 249 6.18 2.00 3.11
N HIS A 250 5.56 1.48 2.05
CA HIS A 250 6.07 0.33 1.32
C HIS A 250 7.33 0.62 0.47
N ASP A 251 7.81 1.86 0.43
CA ASP A 251 9.15 2.22 -0.07
C ASP A 251 10.13 2.68 1.02
N ALA A 252 9.69 2.77 2.27
CA ALA A 252 10.49 3.21 3.40
C ALA A 252 11.13 2.01 4.11
N ILE A 253 10.37 1.28 4.93
CA ILE A 253 10.88 0.08 5.64
C ILE A 253 11.42 -0.99 4.70
N THR A 254 10.90 -1.10 3.47
CA THR A 254 11.40 -2.02 2.43
C THR A 254 12.77 -1.61 1.90
N GLY A 255 13.14 -0.34 2.04
CA GLY A 255 14.43 0.21 1.61
C GLY A 255 14.51 0.49 0.10
N THR A 256 13.37 0.57 -0.59
CA THR A 256 13.29 0.76 -2.06
C THR A 256 13.22 2.21 -2.50
N SER A 257 13.18 3.18 -1.58
CA SER A 257 13.31 4.60 -1.93
C SER A 257 14.75 4.98 -2.34
N GLU A 258 14.84 6.08 -3.09
CA GLU A 258 16.11 6.69 -3.46
C GLU A 258 16.95 7.11 -2.25
N ARG A 259 18.27 7.26 -2.46
CA ARG A 259 19.21 7.60 -1.38
C ARG A 259 18.82 8.88 -0.61
N PRO A 260 18.42 10.01 -1.23
CA PRO A 260 18.04 11.21 -0.49
C PRO A 260 16.79 11.00 0.38
N VAL A 261 15.79 10.27 -0.12
CA VAL A 261 14.57 9.94 0.62
C VAL A 261 14.88 9.05 1.82
N MET A 262 15.77 8.06 1.65
CA MET A 262 16.20 7.21 2.75
C MET A 262 17.06 7.95 3.79
N PHE A 263 17.70 9.05 3.41
CA PHE A 263 18.37 9.93 4.36
C PHE A 263 17.36 10.76 5.16
N ASP A 264 16.31 11.28 4.52
CA ASP A 264 15.19 11.94 5.23
C ASP A 264 14.53 11.01 6.26
N PHE A 265 14.24 9.75 5.88
CA PHE A 265 13.72 8.77 6.85
C PHE A 265 14.67 8.53 8.03
N PHE A 266 15.97 8.46 7.77
CA PHE A 266 16.95 8.29 8.84
C PHE A 266 16.98 9.49 9.79
N ASP A 267 16.97 10.71 9.26
CA ASP A 267 16.96 11.94 10.05
C ASP A 267 15.70 12.04 10.93
N ARG A 268 14.52 11.75 10.36
CA ARG A 268 13.23 11.68 11.08
C ARG A 268 13.25 10.68 12.23
N LEU A 269 13.65 9.44 11.95
CA LEU A 269 13.70 8.38 12.96
C LEU A 269 14.71 8.71 14.06
N SER A 270 15.87 9.28 13.71
CA SER A 270 16.90 9.64 14.70
C SER A 270 16.41 10.76 15.63
N LYS A 271 15.84 11.84 15.08
CA LYS A 271 15.27 12.94 15.88
C LYS A 271 14.11 12.47 16.77
N SER A 272 13.28 11.58 16.24
CA SER A 272 12.19 10.97 16.99
C SER A 272 12.70 10.10 18.13
N LEU A 273 13.76 9.32 17.91
CA LEU A 273 14.40 8.52 18.96
C LEU A 273 14.97 9.40 20.07
N ASP A 274 15.71 10.46 19.73
CA ASP A 274 16.27 11.40 20.72
C ASP A 274 15.17 12.05 21.56
N SER A 275 14.07 12.44 20.91
CA SER A 275 12.90 13.03 21.58
C SER A 275 12.22 12.04 22.52
N ILE A 276 12.04 10.79 22.09
CA ILE A 276 11.49 9.72 22.93
C ILE A 276 12.38 9.49 24.15
N LEU A 277 13.69 9.37 23.97
CA LEU A 277 14.62 9.10 25.07
C LEU A 277 14.59 10.24 26.10
N THR A 278 14.59 11.49 25.64
CA THR A 278 14.47 12.68 26.51
C THR A 278 13.19 12.63 27.35
N GLU A 279 12.06 12.23 26.77
CA GLU A 279 10.80 12.10 27.52
C GLU A 279 10.79 10.92 28.47
N GLN A 280 11.40 9.80 28.10
CA GLN A 280 11.56 8.66 29.00
C GLN A 280 12.35 9.08 30.24
N GLU A 281 13.48 9.76 30.07
CA GLU A 281 14.30 10.28 31.17
C GLU A 281 13.50 11.21 32.09
N LYS A 282 12.69 12.10 31.51
CA LYS A 282 11.80 12.99 32.27
C LYS A 282 10.81 12.19 33.14
N PHE A 283 10.10 11.22 32.56
CA PHE A 283 9.11 10.43 33.32
C PHE A 283 9.77 9.51 34.35
N ILE A 284 10.93 8.94 34.03
CA ILE A 284 11.71 8.15 35.00
C ILE A 284 12.13 9.01 36.18
N SER A 285 12.65 10.22 35.93
CA SER A 285 13.04 11.16 36.99
C SER A 285 11.86 11.57 37.87
N GLN A 286 10.70 11.81 37.27
CA GLN A 286 9.47 12.09 38.01
C GLN A 286 9.08 10.92 38.92
N LEU A 287 9.04 9.70 38.38
CA LEU A 287 8.71 8.50 39.15
C LEU A 287 9.72 8.20 40.27
N GLN A 288 11.01 8.48 40.04
CA GLN A 288 12.04 8.35 41.07
C GLN A 288 11.89 9.41 42.16
N GLY A 289 11.59 10.66 41.80
CA GLY A 289 11.30 11.74 42.76
C GLY A 289 10.08 11.44 43.63
N ASP A 290 9.00 10.94 43.02
CA ASP A 290 7.80 10.49 43.75
C ASP A 290 8.10 9.26 44.64
N SER A 291 9.03 8.39 44.24
CA SER A 291 9.45 7.22 45.02
C SER A 291 10.39 7.55 46.20
N ALA A 292 10.95 8.75 46.27
CA ALA A 292 11.70 9.20 47.46
C ALA A 292 10.77 9.38 48.68
N GLU A 293 9.46 9.58 48.46
CA GLU A 293 8.45 9.51 49.52
C GLU A 293 7.88 8.09 49.74
N ASN A 294 8.07 7.13 48.83
CA ASN A 294 7.73 5.71 49.04
C ASN A 294 8.45 4.74 48.05
N ARG A 295 9.52 4.09 48.54
CA ARG A 295 10.24 2.88 48.05
C ARG A 295 10.67 2.78 46.57
N SER A 296 12.00 2.94 46.38
CA SER A 296 12.93 2.16 45.53
C SER A 296 12.38 1.43 44.28
N LEU A 297 12.33 2.13 43.15
CA LEU A 297 12.45 1.51 41.82
C LEU A 297 13.94 1.41 41.45
N SER A 298 14.58 0.30 41.83
CA SER A 298 15.96 0.01 41.48
C SER A 298 16.11 -0.32 39.99
N SER A 299 16.90 0.50 39.29
CA SER A 299 17.63 0.24 38.04
C SER A 299 16.85 -0.41 36.88
N VAL A 300 16.13 0.41 36.10
CA VAL A 300 15.94 0.11 34.68
C VAL A 300 17.22 0.51 33.96
N VAL A 301 18.07 -0.48 33.67
CA VAL A 301 19.29 -0.28 32.88
C VAL A 301 18.88 -0.09 31.43
N PHE A 302 19.08 1.12 30.91
CA PHE A 302 19.11 1.37 29.48
C PHE A 302 20.56 1.16 29.03
N ASP A 303 20.84 0.09 28.30
CA ASP A 303 22.14 -0.04 27.64
C ASP A 303 22.37 1.15 26.71
N ASP A 304 23.56 1.75 26.82
CA ASP A 304 24.05 2.91 26.09
C ASP A 304 24.04 2.66 24.57
N PHE A 305 23.00 3.15 23.90
CA PHE A 305 22.88 3.13 22.44
C PHE A 305 23.87 4.06 21.73
N GLN A 306 24.58 4.94 22.45
CA GLN A 306 25.59 5.82 21.85
C GLN A 306 26.78 5.06 21.24
N SER A 307 27.00 3.79 21.62
CA SER A 307 28.12 2.99 21.09
C SER A 307 27.84 2.26 19.77
N GLU A 308 26.57 2.16 19.32
CA GLU A 308 26.20 1.44 18.09
C GLU A 308 26.01 2.37 16.86
N PHE A 309 26.07 3.69 17.04
CA PHE A 309 26.05 4.63 15.92
C PHE A 309 27.44 4.75 15.30
N ILE A 310 27.71 3.98 14.25
CA ILE A 310 28.79 4.32 13.32
C ILE A 310 28.34 5.57 12.56
N PRO A 311 29.03 6.72 12.67
CA PRO A 311 28.66 7.91 11.92
C PRO A 311 28.66 7.59 10.43
N PHE A 312 27.62 8.03 9.71
CA PHE A 312 27.70 8.12 8.26
C PHE A 312 28.89 9.02 7.95
N ALA A 313 29.96 8.44 7.40
CA ALA A 313 31.02 9.23 6.80
C ALA A 313 30.35 10.13 5.76
N THR A 314 30.35 11.44 6.02
CA THR A 314 30.05 12.45 5.03
C THR A 314 31.04 12.23 3.90
N ALA A 315 30.58 11.62 2.80
CA ALA A 315 31.36 11.58 1.58
C ALA A 315 31.53 13.04 1.16
N ASN A 316 32.71 13.59 1.42
CA ASN A 316 33.11 14.89 0.90
C ASN A 316 32.84 14.91 -0.60
N ASN A 317 32.27 16.03 -1.06
CA ASN A 317 32.22 16.39 -2.48
C ASN A 317 33.65 16.46 -3.02
N SER A 318 34.20 15.33 -3.45
CA SER A 318 35.26 15.28 -4.45
C SER A 318 34.68 14.59 -5.68
N SER A 319 34.55 15.38 -6.74
CA SER A 319 34.32 14.92 -8.09
C SER A 319 35.34 13.84 -8.44
N ASP A 320 34.94 12.57 -8.39
CA ASP A 320 35.66 11.52 -9.09
C ASP A 320 34.69 10.60 -9.81
N LYS A 321 34.79 10.67 -11.14
CA LYS A 321 34.08 9.81 -12.08
C LYS A 321 34.69 8.42 -11.99
N HIS A 322 33.82 7.40 -12.02
CA HIS A 322 34.12 5.97 -12.07
C HIS A 322 34.47 5.28 -10.74
N SER A 323 33.44 4.79 -10.07
CA SER A 323 33.53 3.58 -9.24
C SER A 323 32.34 2.67 -9.58
N LYS A 324 32.62 1.64 -10.37
CA LYS A 324 31.73 0.49 -10.57
C LYS A 324 31.83 -0.37 -9.30
N TYR A 325 30.81 -0.36 -8.47
CA TYR A 325 30.66 -1.41 -7.45
C TYR A 325 30.07 -2.65 -8.13
N HIS A 326 30.93 -3.65 -8.36
CA HIS A 326 30.52 -5.02 -8.60
C HIS A 326 30.23 -5.68 -7.24
N CYS A 327 29.00 -6.11 -7.01
CA CYS A 327 28.71 -7.14 -6.01
C CYS A 327 28.85 -8.50 -6.68
N ALA A 328 29.66 -9.37 -6.07
CA ALA A 328 29.83 -10.75 -6.47
C ALA A 328 28.98 -11.66 -5.56
N ILE A 329 28.13 -12.44 -6.24
CA ILE A 329 27.27 -13.59 -5.86
C ILE A 329 26.24 -13.37 -4.76
#